data_AF-A0A1H5KIC1-F1
#
_entry.id   AF-A0A1H5KIC1-F1
#
_cell.length_a   1.000
_cell.length_b   1.000
_cell.length_c   1.000
_cell.angle_alpha   90.00
_cell.angle_beta   90.00
_cell.angle_gamma   90.00
#
_symmetry.space_group_name_H-M   'P 1'
#
loop_
_entity.id
_entity.type
_entity.pdbx_description
1 polymer ?
#
loop_
_entity_poly.entity_id
_entity_poly.type
_entity_poly.pdbx_seq_one_letter_code
_entity_poly.pdbx_strand_id
1 'polypeptide(L)'
;MGEGTGVAMTPIDPAGNHLLAAAEAEQALDRTIAALAGLTPEQVGQACPLPGWTRGHLLAHVDVVGQALVRQVEAAARRRQVPFIDGGQAALQEAVEAGAQRTQAEHLTALRTLRDRHHASWPDAEDSLWEEPVTFRGGAVADVALAWWRETCVHLVDLDAGARAEEEWSPALAEHLIDFLSVRLPDGPEFVLDVPQERFSYTVAGDGDAPVLISGSLVSLTAWLAGRELTEPPVATQGEDPVELPELGPWPSALPSA
;
A
#
# COMPACT_ATOMS: atom_id res chain seq x y z
N MET A 1 -21.72 -29.67 -21.07
CA MET A 1 -20.55 -29.08 -21.76
C MET A 1 -20.81 -27.60 -21.90
N GLY A 2 -20.47 -26.84 -20.86
CA GLY A 2 -20.45 -25.38 -20.89
C GLY A 2 -19.02 -24.98 -20.64
N GLU A 3 -18.30 -24.65 -21.71
CA GLU A 3 -16.93 -24.14 -21.65
C GLU A 3 -16.99 -22.73 -21.07
N GLY A 4 -16.68 -22.61 -19.77
CA GLY A 4 -16.31 -21.35 -19.17
C GLY A 4 -14.92 -20.99 -19.67
N THR A 5 -14.84 -20.19 -20.73
CA THR A 5 -13.59 -19.58 -21.18
C THR A 5 -13.09 -18.63 -20.09
N GLY A 6 -12.25 -19.14 -19.21
CA GLY A 6 -11.42 -18.32 -18.33
C GLY A 6 -10.52 -17.49 -19.23
N VAL A 7 -10.78 -16.20 -19.32
CA VAL A 7 -9.81 -15.27 -19.90
C VAL A 7 -8.69 -15.19 -18.88
N ALA A 8 -7.59 -15.90 -19.13
CA ALA A 8 -6.32 -15.58 -18.49
C ALA A 8 -5.96 -14.16 -18.95
N MET A 9 -6.33 -13.16 -18.16
CA MET A 9 -5.91 -11.79 -18.39
C MET A 9 -4.49 -11.66 -17.88
N THR A 10 -3.63 -11.31 -18.85
CA THR A 10 -2.41 -10.52 -18.80
C THR A 10 -1.99 -10.01 -17.41
N PRO A 11 -0.69 -10.16 -17.04
CA PRO A 11 -0.12 -9.43 -15.91
C PRO A 11 -0.60 -7.98 -15.94
N ILE A 12 -1.02 -7.43 -14.79
CA ILE A 12 -1.29 -6.00 -14.65
C ILE A 12 -0.08 -5.30 -15.25
N ASP A 13 -0.27 -4.58 -16.36
CA ASP A 13 0.84 -3.90 -17.03
C ASP A 13 1.40 -2.84 -16.07
N PRO A 14 2.57 -3.08 -15.44
CA PRO A 14 3.09 -2.15 -14.43
C PRO A 14 3.51 -0.83 -15.09
N ALA A 15 3.70 -0.81 -16.42
CA ALA A 15 4.36 0.26 -17.15
C ALA A 15 3.51 1.53 -17.32
N GLY A 16 2.23 1.53 -16.93
CA GLY A 16 1.35 2.72 -17.06
C GLY A 16 0.81 3.28 -15.75
N ASN A 17 0.83 2.51 -14.65
CA ASN A 17 0.10 2.88 -13.44
C ASN A 17 0.83 3.89 -12.55
N HIS A 18 2.12 4.14 -12.76
CA HIS A 18 2.90 5.04 -11.91
C HIS A 18 2.41 6.51 -11.96
N LEU A 19 1.90 6.98 -13.10
CA LEU A 19 1.32 8.33 -13.20
C LEU A 19 0.00 8.44 -12.45
N LEU A 20 -0.87 7.43 -12.59
CA LEU A 20 -2.11 7.33 -11.80
C LEU A 20 -1.79 7.24 -10.31
N ALA A 21 -0.80 6.41 -9.96
CA ALA A 21 -0.33 6.22 -8.59
C ALA A 21 0.17 7.52 -7.97
N ALA A 22 0.99 8.30 -8.69
CA ALA A 22 1.45 9.60 -8.22
C ALA A 22 0.26 10.56 -7.99
N ALA A 23 -0.68 10.63 -8.94
CA ALA A 23 -1.84 11.52 -8.84
C ALA A 23 -2.83 11.13 -7.72
N GLU A 24 -3.09 9.85 -7.53
CA GLU A 24 -3.96 9.36 -6.44
C GLU A 24 -3.26 9.47 -5.08
N ALA A 25 -1.94 9.27 -5.01
CA ALA A 25 -1.17 9.47 -3.78
C ALA A 25 -1.21 10.92 -3.30
N GLU A 26 -1.11 11.89 -4.21
CA GLU A 26 -1.26 13.32 -3.87
C GLU A 26 -2.65 13.61 -3.28
N GLN A 27 -3.71 13.07 -3.89
CA GLN A 27 -5.08 13.23 -3.40
C GLN A 27 -5.28 12.60 -2.02
N ALA A 28 -4.75 11.38 -1.80
CA ALA A 28 -4.83 10.70 -0.52
C ALA A 28 -4.06 11.44 0.59
N LEU A 29 -2.91 12.03 0.26
CA LEU A 29 -2.16 12.87 1.20
C LEU A 29 -2.93 14.15 1.56
N ASP A 30 -3.56 14.81 0.58
CA ASP A 30 -4.40 15.98 0.85
C ASP A 30 -5.61 15.62 1.74
N ARG A 31 -6.25 14.47 1.50
CA ARG A 31 -7.31 13.94 2.38
C ARG A 31 -6.79 13.64 3.79
N THR A 32 -5.59 13.06 3.90
CA THR A 32 -4.92 12.81 5.19
C THR A 32 -4.69 14.11 5.96
N ILE A 33 -4.19 15.15 5.28
CA ILE A 33 -3.97 16.49 5.86
C ILE A 33 -5.31 17.11 6.31
N ALA A 34 -6.36 16.98 5.50
CA ALA A 34 -7.69 17.49 5.84
C ALA A 34 -8.30 16.76 7.05
N ALA A 35 -8.20 15.43 7.10
CA ALA A 35 -8.65 14.62 8.22
C ALA A 35 -7.89 14.98 9.50
N LEU A 36 -6.56 15.08 9.43
CA LEU A 36 -5.73 15.51 10.56
C LEU A 36 -6.12 16.90 11.06
N ALA A 37 -6.44 17.84 10.17
CA ALA A 37 -6.88 19.18 10.57
C ALA A 37 -8.20 19.19 11.36
N GLY A 38 -9.04 18.16 11.18
CA GLY A 38 -10.29 17.96 11.91
C GLY A 38 -10.14 17.27 13.27
N LEU A 39 -8.99 16.65 13.55
CA LEU A 39 -8.74 15.99 14.85
C LEU A 39 -8.44 17.01 15.95
N THR A 40 -8.67 16.65 17.21
CA THR A 40 -8.11 17.37 18.37
C THR A 40 -6.72 16.84 18.73
N PRO A 41 -5.90 17.59 19.48
CA PRO A 41 -4.62 17.09 19.98
C PRO A 41 -4.74 15.77 20.74
N GLU A 42 -5.80 15.59 21.53
CA GLU A 42 -6.05 14.34 22.26
C GLU A 42 -6.35 13.17 21.32
N GLN A 43 -7.08 13.40 20.23
CA GLN A 43 -7.38 12.37 19.24
C GLN A 43 -6.14 11.92 18.45
N VAL A 44 -5.18 12.82 18.21
CA VAL A 44 -3.88 12.45 17.60
C VAL A 44 -3.12 11.45 18.48
N GLY A 45 -3.24 11.58 19.80
CA GLY A 45 -2.62 10.67 20.77
C GLY A 45 -3.35 9.34 20.96
N GLN A 46 -4.54 9.15 20.38
CA GLN A 46 -5.32 7.91 20.52
C GLN A 46 -4.81 6.80 19.60
N ALA A 47 -5.09 5.56 19.99
CA ALA A 47 -4.83 4.38 19.18
C ALA A 47 -5.49 4.50 17.80
N CYS A 48 -4.77 4.01 16.77
CA CYS A 48 -5.34 3.70 15.47
C CYS A 48 -5.52 2.17 15.33
N PRO A 49 -6.09 1.66 14.22
CA PRO A 49 -6.29 0.23 14.01
C PRO A 49 -4.99 -0.59 13.93
N LEU A 50 -3.83 0.05 13.73
CA LEU A 50 -2.54 -0.63 13.73
C LEU A 50 -2.13 -1.00 15.17
N PRO A 51 -1.85 -2.28 15.47
CA PRO A 51 -1.55 -2.72 16.83
C PRO A 51 -0.38 -1.95 17.48
N GLY A 52 -0.64 -1.38 18.64
CA GLY A 52 0.35 -0.63 19.43
C GLY A 52 0.65 0.78 18.92
N TRP A 53 0.01 1.23 17.84
CA TRP A 53 0.25 2.55 17.26
C TRP A 53 -0.84 3.55 17.64
N THR A 54 -0.44 4.79 17.83
CA THR A 54 -1.36 5.93 17.86
C THR A 54 -1.48 6.54 16.47
N ARG A 55 -2.48 7.42 16.25
CA ARG A 55 -2.54 8.24 15.04
C ARG A 55 -1.26 9.05 14.85
N GLY A 56 -0.65 9.56 15.93
CA GLY A 56 0.67 10.20 15.90
C GLY A 56 1.77 9.31 15.31
N HIS A 57 1.84 8.03 15.69
CA HIS A 57 2.80 7.06 15.11
C HIS A 57 2.57 6.87 13.61
N LEU A 58 1.32 6.68 13.21
CA LEU A 58 0.96 6.53 11.80
C LEU A 58 1.35 7.76 10.97
N LEU A 59 1.04 8.97 11.46
CA LEU A 59 1.38 10.22 10.76
C LEU A 59 2.90 10.43 10.70
N ALA A 60 3.63 10.02 11.75
CA ALA A 60 5.09 10.04 11.75
C ALA A 60 5.68 9.04 10.75
N HIS A 61 5.12 7.84 10.64
CA HIS A 61 5.51 6.84 9.65
C HIS A 61 5.31 7.34 8.22
N VAL A 62 4.12 7.88 7.91
CA VAL A 62 3.82 8.46 6.59
C VAL A 62 4.82 9.58 6.26
N ASP A 63 5.17 10.43 7.22
CA ASP A 63 6.21 11.45 7.03
C ASP A 63 7.58 10.81 6.76
N VAL A 64 8.08 9.95 7.65
CA VAL A 64 9.44 9.37 7.52
C VAL A 64 9.59 8.58 6.22
N VAL A 65 8.63 7.70 5.90
CA VAL A 65 8.64 6.92 4.65
C VAL A 65 8.48 7.83 3.44
N GLY A 66 7.57 8.81 3.50
CA GLY A 66 7.40 9.77 2.42
C GLY A 66 8.67 10.58 2.13
N GLN A 67 9.38 11.05 3.16
CA GLN A 67 10.64 11.77 3.02
C GLN A 67 11.74 10.88 2.43
N ALA A 68 11.73 9.59 2.75
CA ALA A 68 12.67 8.61 2.20
C ALA A 68 12.40 8.33 0.71
N LEU A 69 11.13 8.18 0.32
CA LEU A 69 10.71 7.96 -1.06
C LEU A 69 11.05 9.16 -1.95
N VAL A 70 10.69 10.39 -1.55
CA VAL A 70 11.03 11.59 -2.35
C VAL A 70 12.53 11.79 -2.49
N ARG A 71 13.31 11.42 -1.47
CA ARG A 71 14.78 11.44 -1.53
C ARG A 71 15.33 10.45 -2.58
N GLN A 72 14.66 9.31 -2.83
CA GLN A 72 15.04 8.40 -3.92
C GLN A 72 14.88 9.09 -5.27
N VAL A 73 13.74 9.73 -5.52
CA VAL A 73 13.47 10.45 -6.79
C VAL A 73 14.49 11.57 -7.01
N GLU A 74 14.74 12.39 -5.98
CA GLU A 74 15.72 13.47 -6.03
C GLU A 74 17.16 12.99 -6.26
N ALA A 75 17.52 11.82 -5.72
CA ALA A 75 18.83 11.23 -5.94
C ALA A 75 18.96 10.69 -7.37
N ALA A 76 17.94 9.99 -7.86
CA ALA A 76 17.85 9.47 -9.23
C ALA A 76 17.95 10.59 -10.27
N ALA A 77 17.28 11.73 -10.04
CA ALA A 77 17.38 12.92 -10.90
C ALA A 77 18.81 13.48 -11.02
N ARG A 78 19.67 13.17 -10.04
CA ARG A 78 21.10 13.52 -10.04
C ARG A 78 22.00 12.34 -10.41
N ARG A 79 21.42 11.24 -10.89
CA ARG A 79 22.09 9.96 -11.19
C ARG A 79 22.91 9.44 -10.03
N ARG A 80 22.37 9.57 -8.82
CA ARG A 80 22.95 9.04 -7.58
C ARG A 80 21.97 8.06 -6.96
N GLN A 81 22.51 7.09 -6.24
CA GLN A 81 21.75 6.20 -5.40
C GLN A 81 22.06 6.49 -3.93
N VAL A 82 21.04 6.45 -3.09
CA VAL A 82 21.13 6.66 -1.65
C VAL A 82 20.33 5.55 -0.96
N PRO A 83 20.76 5.07 0.22
CA PRO A 83 19.98 4.09 0.98
C PRO A 83 18.53 4.57 1.18
N PHE A 84 17.57 3.65 1.18
CA PHE A 84 16.16 4.00 1.42
C PHE A 84 15.99 4.65 2.80
N ILE A 85 16.41 3.94 3.85
CA ILE A 85 16.54 4.49 5.20
C ILE A 85 18.01 4.36 5.62
N ASP A 86 18.67 5.50 5.86
CA ASP A 86 20.01 5.49 6.43
C ASP A 86 19.95 4.91 7.86
N GLY A 87 20.67 3.82 8.12
CA GLY A 87 20.59 3.08 9.38
C GLY A 87 19.51 1.99 9.44
N GLY A 88 18.79 1.76 8.35
CA GLY A 88 17.88 0.62 8.19
C GLY A 88 16.68 0.63 9.15
N GLN A 89 16.19 -0.57 9.52
CA GLN A 89 14.94 -0.74 10.27
C GLN A 89 14.97 -0.05 11.64
N ALA A 90 16.10 -0.10 12.35
CA ALA A 90 16.23 0.53 13.65
C ALA A 90 16.10 2.06 13.56
N ALA A 91 16.72 2.69 12.55
CA ALA A 91 16.61 4.12 12.34
C ALA A 91 15.20 4.56 11.91
N LEU A 92 14.51 3.74 11.11
CA LEU A 92 13.09 3.96 10.79
C LEU A 92 12.25 3.98 12.07
N GLN A 93 12.37 2.95 12.91
CA GLN A 93 11.60 2.84 14.15
C GLN A 93 11.89 4.02 15.09
N GLU A 94 13.16 4.38 15.30
CA GLU A 94 13.54 5.52 16.13
C GLU A 94 12.92 6.83 15.61
N ALA A 95 12.96 7.06 14.30
CA ALA A 95 12.40 8.25 13.69
C ALA A 95 10.86 8.32 13.83
N VAL A 96 10.18 7.17 13.72
CA VAL A 96 8.72 7.08 13.92
C VAL A 96 8.35 7.35 15.39
N GLU A 97 9.05 6.71 16.33
CA GLU A 97 8.83 6.91 17.77
C GLU A 97 9.03 8.37 18.19
N ALA A 98 10.12 8.99 17.72
CA ALA A 98 10.39 10.40 17.96
C ALA A 98 9.34 11.32 17.30
N GLY A 99 8.96 11.00 16.06
CA GLY A 99 7.96 11.77 15.30
C GLY A 99 6.55 11.65 15.87
N ALA A 100 6.21 10.54 16.54
CA ALA A 100 4.90 10.31 17.14
C ALA A 100 4.58 11.27 18.29
N GLN A 101 5.60 11.90 18.87
CA GLN A 101 5.47 12.88 19.97
C GLN A 101 5.12 14.29 19.49
N ARG A 102 5.03 14.51 18.17
CA ARG A 102 4.68 15.81 17.60
C ARG A 102 3.25 16.20 17.97
N THR A 103 3.04 17.48 18.14
CA THR A 103 1.72 18.09 18.22
C THR A 103 1.00 17.96 16.88
N GLN A 104 -0.33 18.09 16.90
CA GLN A 104 -1.15 18.13 15.68
C GLN A 104 -0.63 19.17 14.66
N ALA A 105 -0.26 20.37 15.13
CA ALA A 105 0.23 21.45 14.28
C ALA A 105 1.59 21.12 13.63
N GLU A 106 2.46 20.41 14.35
CA GLU A 106 3.74 19.94 13.83
C GLU A 106 3.55 18.83 12.78
N HIS A 107 2.63 17.88 13.00
CA HIS A 107 2.27 16.90 11.98
C HIS A 107 1.70 17.56 10.73
N LEU A 108 0.78 18.53 10.87
CA LEU A 108 0.24 19.28 9.72
C LEU A 108 1.35 20.00 8.94
N THR A 109 2.30 20.60 9.65
CA THR A 109 3.43 21.28 9.02
C THR A 109 4.33 20.30 8.28
N ALA A 110 4.64 19.15 8.89
CA ALA A 110 5.46 18.11 8.29
C ALA A 110 4.80 17.55 7.01
N LEU A 111 3.52 17.18 7.08
CA LEU A 111 2.81 16.60 5.93
C LEU A 111 2.57 17.60 4.79
N ARG A 112 2.34 18.88 5.09
CA ARG A 112 2.28 19.92 4.05
C ARG A 112 3.62 20.11 3.35
N THR A 113 4.71 20.13 4.12
CA THR A 113 6.07 20.20 3.58
C THR A 113 6.37 18.98 2.71
N LEU A 114 5.98 17.79 3.17
CA LEU A 114 6.11 16.55 2.43
C LEU A 114 5.34 16.58 1.12
N ARG A 115 4.07 17.01 1.14
CA ARG A 115 3.23 17.18 -0.04
C ARG A 115 3.90 18.08 -1.07
N ASP A 116 4.32 19.27 -0.65
CA ASP A 116 4.94 20.24 -1.54
C ASP A 116 6.25 19.68 -2.15
N ARG A 117 7.00 18.89 -1.39
CA ARG A 117 8.23 18.22 -1.85
C ARG A 117 7.95 17.09 -2.85
N HIS A 118 6.97 16.24 -2.59
CA HIS A 118 6.54 15.18 -3.53
C HIS A 118 6.05 15.78 -4.84
N HIS A 119 5.15 16.77 -4.77
CA HIS A 119 4.62 17.47 -5.93
C HIS A 119 5.72 18.07 -6.81
N ALA A 120 6.77 18.63 -6.19
CA ALA A 120 7.90 19.21 -6.90
C ALA A 120 8.91 18.17 -7.44
N SER A 121 8.82 16.91 -7.01
CA SER A 121 9.81 15.87 -7.32
C SER A 121 9.43 14.99 -8.50
N TRP A 122 8.13 14.85 -8.82
CA TRP A 122 7.68 13.94 -9.86
C TRP A 122 8.13 14.40 -11.25
N PRO A 123 8.66 13.50 -12.08
CA PRO A 123 8.97 13.81 -13.47
C PRO A 123 7.71 14.08 -14.30
N ASP A 124 7.88 14.77 -15.43
CA ASP A 124 6.85 14.81 -16.46
C ASP A 124 6.56 13.40 -16.99
N ALA A 125 5.36 13.19 -17.55
CA ALA A 125 4.87 11.86 -17.93
C ALA A 125 5.77 11.09 -18.92
N GLU A 126 6.45 11.80 -19.82
CA GLU A 126 7.33 11.21 -20.85
C GLU A 126 8.82 11.26 -20.47
N ASP A 127 9.16 11.67 -19.25
CA ASP A 127 10.54 11.79 -18.82
C ASP A 127 11.16 10.41 -18.52
N SER A 128 12.33 10.14 -19.12
CA SER A 128 13.14 8.96 -18.85
C SER A 128 13.52 8.76 -17.38
N LEU A 129 13.41 9.80 -16.55
CA LEU A 129 13.63 9.72 -15.11
C LEU A 129 12.76 8.66 -14.44
N TRP A 130 11.57 8.34 -14.97
CA TRP A 130 10.72 7.25 -14.46
C TRP A 130 11.44 5.88 -14.47
N GLU A 131 12.39 5.69 -15.39
CA GLU A 131 13.18 4.46 -15.55
C GLU A 131 14.51 4.48 -14.79
N GLU A 132 14.90 5.63 -14.20
CA GLU A 132 16.19 5.74 -13.50
C GLU A 132 16.18 4.88 -12.21
N PRO A 133 17.27 4.15 -11.94
CA PRO A 133 17.31 3.17 -10.86
C PRO A 133 17.43 3.82 -9.47
N VAL A 134 16.70 3.27 -8.51
CA VAL A 134 16.71 3.65 -7.09
C VAL A 134 17.16 2.48 -6.22
N THR A 135 17.44 2.72 -4.93
CA THR A 135 17.79 1.61 -4.02
C THR A 135 16.56 0.98 -3.38
N PHE A 136 15.42 1.68 -3.36
CA PHE A 136 14.17 1.15 -2.83
C PHE A 136 13.79 -0.12 -3.60
N ARG A 137 13.88 -1.27 -2.92
CA ARG A 137 13.66 -2.62 -3.49
C ARG A 137 14.46 -2.91 -4.77
N GLY A 138 15.52 -2.16 -5.06
CA GLY A 138 16.27 -2.25 -6.31
C GLY A 138 15.48 -1.90 -7.57
N GLY A 139 14.39 -1.13 -7.44
CA GLY A 139 13.52 -0.73 -8.55
C GLY A 139 13.97 0.56 -9.26
N ALA A 140 13.02 1.21 -9.91
CA ALA A 140 13.14 2.51 -10.58
C ALA A 140 12.24 3.58 -9.92
N VAL A 141 12.30 4.82 -10.40
CA VAL A 141 11.45 5.92 -9.92
C VAL A 141 9.95 5.59 -10.04
N ALA A 142 9.54 4.86 -11.08
CA ALA A 142 8.16 4.38 -11.21
C ALA A 142 7.71 3.52 -10.01
N ASP A 143 8.59 2.67 -9.47
CA ASP A 143 8.30 1.84 -8.29
C ASP A 143 8.14 2.68 -7.01
N VAL A 144 8.79 3.84 -6.95
CA VAL A 144 8.64 4.80 -5.85
C VAL A 144 7.24 5.41 -5.85
N ALA A 145 6.68 5.73 -7.02
CA ALA A 145 5.31 6.22 -7.12
C ALA A 145 4.28 5.16 -6.70
N LEU A 146 4.47 3.91 -7.16
CA LEU A 146 3.63 2.79 -6.72
C LEU A 146 3.74 2.57 -5.21
N ALA A 147 4.93 2.70 -4.63
CA ALA A 147 5.12 2.63 -3.18
C ALA A 147 4.40 3.75 -2.45
N TRP A 148 4.53 4.98 -2.94
CA TRP A 148 3.90 6.13 -2.31
C TRP A 148 2.37 6.03 -2.33
N TRP A 149 1.80 5.54 -3.44
CA TRP A 149 0.36 5.27 -3.56
C TRP A 149 -0.15 4.28 -2.52
N ARG A 150 0.58 3.18 -2.27
CA ARG A 150 0.25 2.25 -1.20
C ARG A 150 0.31 2.91 0.17
N GLU A 151 1.41 3.59 0.48
CA GLU A 151 1.62 4.23 1.79
C GLU A 151 0.52 5.26 2.08
N THR A 152 0.19 6.15 1.14
CA THR A 152 -0.81 7.19 1.38
C THR A 152 -2.23 6.65 1.43
N CYS A 153 -2.62 5.77 0.50
CA CYS A 153 -4.01 5.34 0.39
C CYS A 153 -4.39 4.31 1.44
N VAL A 154 -3.46 3.42 1.84
CA VAL A 154 -3.72 2.47 2.93
C VAL A 154 -3.72 3.22 4.27
N HIS A 155 -2.74 4.09 4.51
CA HIS A 155 -2.66 4.78 5.80
C HIS A 155 -3.68 5.90 5.99
N LEU A 156 -4.28 6.42 4.92
CA LEU A 156 -5.46 7.28 5.02
C LEU A 156 -6.63 6.55 5.71
N VAL A 157 -6.85 5.28 5.34
CA VAL A 157 -7.87 4.43 5.99
C VAL A 157 -7.45 4.09 7.42
N ASP A 158 -6.18 3.71 7.61
CA ASP A 158 -5.66 3.39 8.95
C ASP A 158 -5.64 4.59 9.91
N LEU A 159 -5.74 5.83 9.41
CA LEU A 159 -5.86 7.00 10.27
C LEU A 159 -7.15 6.95 11.11
N ASP A 160 -8.15 6.16 10.68
CA ASP A 160 -9.43 5.97 11.38
C ASP A 160 -10.07 7.32 11.73
N ALA A 161 -10.17 8.19 10.71
CA ALA A 161 -10.68 9.55 10.81
C ALA A 161 -11.78 9.82 9.78
N GLY A 162 -12.60 8.79 9.48
CA GLY A 162 -13.76 8.87 8.59
C GLY A 162 -13.54 8.36 7.16
N ALA A 163 -12.30 8.09 6.76
CA ALA A 163 -11.98 7.48 5.48
C ALA A 163 -12.22 5.96 5.50
N ARG A 164 -12.79 5.41 4.42
CA ARG A 164 -13.09 3.97 4.30
C ARG A 164 -12.54 3.41 3.00
N ALA A 165 -12.06 2.18 3.01
CA ALA A 165 -11.44 1.55 1.84
C ALA A 165 -12.39 1.51 0.63
N GLU A 166 -13.69 1.33 0.85
CA GLU A 166 -14.72 1.29 -0.19
C GLU A 166 -14.87 2.63 -0.96
N GLU A 167 -14.49 3.73 -0.33
CA GLU A 167 -14.59 5.09 -0.88
C GLU A 167 -13.23 5.59 -1.40
N GLU A 168 -12.15 5.17 -0.74
CA GLU A 168 -10.80 5.68 -0.98
C GLU A 168 -9.99 4.84 -1.97
N TRP A 169 -10.26 3.54 -2.08
CA TRP A 169 -9.47 2.66 -2.94
C TRP A 169 -10.12 2.52 -4.31
N SER A 170 -9.49 3.14 -5.31
CA SER A 170 -9.86 2.97 -6.71
C SER A 170 -9.71 1.50 -7.13
N PRO A 171 -10.45 1.03 -8.16
CA PRO A 171 -10.25 -0.32 -8.69
C PRO A 171 -8.79 -0.59 -9.08
N ALA A 172 -8.11 0.40 -9.67
CA ALA A 172 -6.70 0.28 -10.04
C ALA A 172 -5.78 0.11 -8.82
N LEU A 173 -6.02 0.84 -7.72
CA LEU A 173 -5.27 0.65 -6.48
C LEU A 173 -5.54 -0.74 -5.90
N ALA A 174 -6.79 -1.17 -5.90
CA ALA A 174 -7.17 -2.45 -5.31
C ALA A 174 -6.56 -3.64 -6.07
N GLU A 175 -6.57 -3.60 -7.41
CA GLU A 175 -5.87 -4.59 -8.25
C GLU A 175 -4.35 -4.56 -8.00
N HIS A 176 -3.75 -3.37 -7.92
CA HIS A 176 -2.32 -3.22 -7.58
C HIS A 176 -1.99 -3.80 -6.20
N LEU A 177 -2.84 -3.57 -5.21
CA LEU A 177 -2.67 -4.09 -3.86
C LEU A 177 -2.86 -5.62 -3.80
N ILE A 178 -3.78 -6.19 -4.58
CA ILE A 178 -3.93 -7.65 -4.70
C ILE A 178 -2.61 -8.27 -5.17
N ASP A 179 -2.05 -7.76 -6.27
CA ASP A 179 -0.77 -8.26 -6.81
C ASP A 179 0.35 -8.13 -5.78
N PHE A 180 0.52 -6.92 -5.21
CA PHE A 180 1.58 -6.63 -4.25
C PHE A 180 1.49 -7.43 -2.94
N LEU A 181 0.27 -7.69 -2.45
CA LEU A 181 0.03 -8.35 -1.16
C LEU A 181 -0.21 -9.85 -1.29
N SER A 182 -0.36 -10.38 -2.51
CA SER A 182 -0.56 -11.82 -2.77
C SER A 182 0.58 -12.68 -2.20
N VAL A 183 1.80 -12.13 -2.13
CA VAL A 183 2.99 -12.77 -1.51
C VAL A 183 2.82 -13.06 -0.02
N ARG A 184 1.77 -12.54 0.62
CA ARG A 184 1.42 -12.85 2.01
C ARG A 184 0.64 -14.15 2.14
N LEU A 185 0.12 -14.72 1.05
CA LEU A 185 -0.50 -16.03 1.10
C LEU A 185 0.56 -17.09 1.44
N PRO A 186 0.19 -18.11 2.24
CA PRO A 186 1.14 -19.15 2.61
C PRO A 186 1.51 -20.02 1.40
N ASP A 187 2.67 -20.66 1.45
CA ASP A 187 3.03 -21.70 0.50
C ASP A 187 2.02 -22.87 0.57
N GLY A 188 1.82 -23.58 -0.55
CA GLY A 188 1.00 -24.78 -0.61
C GLY A 188 0.05 -24.79 -1.81
N PRO A 189 -1.28 -24.73 -1.63
CA PRO A 189 -2.21 -24.82 -2.74
C PRO A 189 -2.09 -23.60 -3.66
N GLU A 190 -2.50 -23.77 -4.91
CA GLU A 190 -2.82 -22.62 -5.76
C GLU A 190 -3.99 -21.85 -5.13
N PHE A 191 -3.88 -20.52 -5.08
CA PHE A 191 -4.97 -19.65 -4.63
C PHE A 191 -5.55 -18.91 -5.81
N VAL A 192 -6.88 -18.92 -5.91
CA VAL A 192 -7.62 -18.12 -6.89
C VAL A 192 -8.41 -17.05 -6.15
N LEU A 193 -8.00 -15.80 -6.29
CA LEU A 193 -8.72 -14.64 -5.77
C LEU A 193 -9.77 -14.23 -6.82
N ASP A 194 -11.05 -14.35 -6.50
CA ASP A 194 -12.14 -14.20 -7.45
C ASP A 194 -13.09 -13.06 -7.07
N VAL A 195 -13.37 -12.19 -8.04
CA VAL A 195 -14.32 -11.08 -7.91
C VAL A 195 -15.46 -11.32 -8.93
N PRO A 196 -16.49 -12.09 -8.56
CA PRO A 196 -17.52 -12.54 -9.50
C PRO A 196 -18.25 -11.39 -10.22
N GLN A 197 -18.50 -10.30 -9.51
CA GLN A 197 -19.28 -9.16 -10.01
C GLN A 197 -18.53 -8.41 -11.13
N GLU A 198 -17.20 -8.43 -11.09
CA GLU A 198 -16.33 -7.72 -12.02
C GLU A 198 -15.69 -8.66 -13.06
N ARG A 199 -15.92 -9.98 -12.92
CA ARG A 199 -15.27 -11.03 -13.72
C ARG A 199 -13.74 -10.92 -13.70
N PHE A 200 -13.22 -10.46 -12.57
CA PHE A 200 -11.80 -10.37 -12.31
C PHE A 200 -11.38 -11.59 -11.49
N SER A 201 -10.23 -12.17 -11.85
CA SER A 201 -9.62 -13.25 -11.08
C SER A 201 -8.11 -13.11 -11.10
N TYR A 202 -7.47 -13.33 -9.96
CA TYR A 202 -6.01 -13.31 -9.81
C TYR A 202 -5.55 -14.65 -9.23
N THR A 203 -4.63 -15.33 -9.92
CA THR A 203 -4.14 -16.66 -9.52
C THR A 203 -2.73 -16.57 -8.96
N VAL A 204 -2.56 -17.08 -7.76
CA VAL A 204 -1.26 -17.25 -7.10
C VAL A 204 -0.89 -18.71 -7.24
N ALA A 205 0.17 -18.98 -7.99
CA ALA A 205 0.62 -20.33 -8.25
C ALA A 205 1.00 -21.04 -6.93
N GLY A 206 0.61 -22.31 -6.84
CA GLY A 206 1.00 -23.22 -5.77
C GLY A 206 1.29 -24.61 -6.32
N ASP A 207 1.80 -25.48 -5.47
CA ASP A 207 2.19 -26.86 -5.80
C ASP A 207 1.29 -27.92 -5.14
N GLY A 208 0.25 -27.49 -4.42
CA GLY A 208 -0.74 -28.37 -3.79
C GLY A 208 -1.75 -29.01 -4.77
N ASP A 209 -2.34 -30.13 -4.34
CA ASP A 209 -3.21 -30.97 -5.18
C ASP A 209 -4.60 -30.36 -5.48
N ALA A 210 -5.04 -29.37 -4.70
CA ALA A 210 -6.37 -28.78 -4.84
C ALA A 210 -6.34 -27.25 -4.60
N PRO A 211 -6.78 -26.43 -5.57
CA PRO A 211 -6.78 -24.98 -5.42
C PRO A 211 -7.79 -24.52 -4.37
N VAL A 212 -7.47 -23.41 -3.72
CA VAL A 212 -8.37 -22.69 -2.81
C VAL A 212 -8.91 -21.47 -3.54
N LEU A 213 -10.23 -21.41 -3.71
CA LEU A 213 -10.93 -20.25 -4.27
C LEU A 213 -11.30 -19.32 -3.13
N ILE A 214 -10.94 -18.04 -3.24
CA ILE A 214 -11.27 -17.00 -2.27
C ILE A 214 -12.07 -15.94 -3.01
N SER A 215 -13.38 -15.89 -2.74
CA SER A 215 -14.33 -15.08 -3.50
C SER A 215 -14.90 -13.95 -2.65
N GLY A 216 -14.98 -12.74 -3.22
CA GLY A 216 -15.48 -11.55 -2.53
C GLY A 216 -15.60 -10.34 -3.47
N SER A 217 -15.90 -9.16 -2.91
CA SER A 217 -15.71 -7.91 -3.65
C SER A 217 -14.22 -7.58 -3.78
N LEU A 218 -13.85 -6.77 -4.79
CA LEU A 218 -12.47 -6.35 -4.99
C LEU A 218 -11.88 -5.70 -3.71
N VAL A 219 -12.65 -4.80 -3.08
CA VAL A 219 -12.25 -4.14 -1.83
C VAL A 219 -12.14 -5.14 -0.67
N SER A 220 -13.06 -6.10 -0.56
CA SER A 220 -13.03 -7.11 0.52
C SER A 220 -11.78 -7.99 0.44
N LEU A 221 -11.45 -8.51 -0.76
CA LEU A 221 -10.21 -9.26 -0.98
C LEU A 221 -8.97 -8.42 -0.66
N THR A 222 -8.96 -7.17 -1.14
CA THR A 222 -7.82 -6.27 -0.95
C THR A 222 -7.59 -5.92 0.52
N ALA A 223 -8.65 -5.57 1.26
CA ALA A 223 -8.54 -5.20 2.67
C ALA A 223 -8.22 -6.43 3.53
N TRP A 224 -8.72 -7.62 3.18
CA TRP A 224 -8.30 -8.88 3.80
C TRP A 224 -6.80 -9.12 3.58
N LEU A 225 -6.32 -9.04 2.33
CA LEU A 225 -4.88 -9.14 2.00
C LEU A 225 -4.04 -8.05 2.65
N ALA A 226 -4.62 -6.89 2.98
CA ALA A 226 -3.98 -5.84 3.76
C ALA A 226 -4.00 -6.12 5.27
N GLY A 227 -4.76 -7.11 5.74
CA GLY A 227 -4.95 -7.43 7.15
C GLY A 227 -5.79 -6.38 7.89
N ARG A 228 -6.73 -5.71 7.21
CA ARG A 228 -7.67 -4.76 7.80
C ARG A 228 -8.99 -5.45 8.12
N GLU A 229 -9.65 -4.99 9.18
CA GLU A 229 -10.96 -5.53 9.57
C GLU A 229 -12.00 -5.21 8.50
N LEU A 230 -12.88 -6.19 8.26
CA LEU A 230 -13.90 -6.13 7.22
C LEU A 230 -15.28 -6.29 7.83
N THR A 231 -16.24 -5.51 7.32
CA THR A 231 -17.66 -5.75 7.63
C THR A 231 -18.12 -7.07 7.00
N GLU A 232 -17.65 -7.34 5.77
CA GLU A 232 -17.95 -8.56 5.00
C GLU A 232 -16.64 -9.14 4.45
N PRO A 233 -16.03 -10.14 5.13
CA PRO A 233 -14.81 -10.77 4.65
C PRO A 233 -15.07 -11.65 3.42
N PRO A 234 -14.03 -11.93 2.60
CA PRO A 234 -14.17 -12.87 1.50
C PRO A 234 -14.40 -14.30 2.03
N VAL A 235 -14.92 -15.18 1.18
CA VAL A 235 -15.21 -16.57 1.51
C VAL A 235 -14.22 -17.48 0.80
N ALA A 236 -13.61 -18.42 1.54
CA ALA A 236 -12.72 -19.43 0.97
C ALA A 236 -13.42 -20.78 0.80
N THR A 237 -13.19 -21.44 -0.33
CA THR A 237 -13.64 -22.81 -0.60
C THR A 237 -12.53 -23.64 -1.23
N GLN A 238 -12.56 -24.94 -0.99
CA GLN A 238 -11.76 -25.93 -1.70
C GLN A 238 -12.71 -26.93 -2.36
N GLY A 239 -12.87 -26.83 -3.68
CA GLY A 239 -13.99 -27.49 -4.37
C GLY A 239 -15.33 -26.88 -3.93
N GLU A 240 -16.28 -27.73 -3.50
CA GLU A 240 -17.58 -27.30 -2.96
C GLU A 240 -17.56 -27.04 -1.44
N ASP A 241 -16.47 -27.40 -0.76
CA ASP A 241 -16.38 -27.34 0.70
C ASP A 241 -15.85 -25.97 1.17
N PRO A 242 -16.53 -25.31 2.13
CA PRO A 242 -16.03 -24.10 2.75
C PRO A 242 -14.83 -24.39 3.65
N VAL A 243 -13.81 -23.54 3.57
CA VAL A 243 -12.59 -23.60 4.39
C VAL A 243 -12.35 -22.28 5.10
N GLU A 244 -11.51 -22.27 6.13
CA GLU A 244 -11.08 -21.03 6.76
C GLU A 244 -10.19 -20.20 5.81
N LEU A 245 -10.27 -18.87 5.92
CA LEU A 245 -9.32 -18.00 5.22
C LEU A 245 -7.90 -18.31 5.72
N PRO A 246 -6.92 -18.42 4.81
CA PRO A 246 -5.55 -18.72 5.22
C PRO A 246 -4.99 -17.60 6.10
N GLU A 247 -4.17 -17.98 7.08
CA GLU A 247 -3.39 -17.01 7.85
C GLU A 247 -2.38 -16.34 6.94
N LEU A 248 -2.40 -15.00 6.91
CA LEU A 248 -1.51 -14.22 6.06
C LEU A 248 -0.16 -14.03 6.72
N GLY A 249 0.90 -14.20 5.94
CA GLY A 249 2.26 -13.81 6.30
C GLY A 249 2.42 -12.30 6.56
N PRO A 250 3.62 -11.87 6.96
CA PRO A 250 3.89 -10.46 7.28
C PRO A 250 3.77 -9.56 6.05
N TRP A 251 3.58 -8.26 6.27
CA TRP A 251 3.65 -7.28 5.19
C TRP A 251 5.03 -7.30 4.51
N PRO A 252 5.11 -7.18 3.17
CA PRO A 252 6.40 -7.14 2.48
C PRO A 252 7.24 -5.96 2.96
N SER A 253 8.42 -6.20 3.50
CA SER A 253 9.35 -5.14 3.92
C SER A 253 10.25 -4.67 2.77
N ALA A 254 10.50 -3.35 2.69
CA ALA A 254 11.50 -2.78 1.79
C ALA A 254 12.92 -2.79 2.41
N LEU A 255 13.02 -3.04 3.71
CA LEU A 255 14.27 -3.14 4.45
C LEU A 255 14.53 -4.62 4.78
N PRO A 256 15.78 -5.09 4.64
CA PRO A 256 16.12 -6.45 5.00
C PRO A 256 15.84 -6.71 6.49
N SER A 257 15.40 -7.91 6.82
CA SER A 257 15.34 -8.38 8.20
C SER A 257 16.74 -8.28 8.82
N ALA A 258 16.82 -7.70 10.01
CA ALA A 258 18.06 -7.58 10.77
C ALA A 258 18.64 -8.93 11.18
#